data_AF-A0A6B1HAA7-F1
#
_entry.id   AF-A0A6B1HAA7-F1
#
_cell.length_a   1.000
_cell.length_b   1.000
_cell.length_c   1.000
_cell.angle_alpha   90.00
_cell.angle_beta   90.00
_cell.angle_gamma   90.00
#
_symmetry.space_group_name_H-M   'P 1'
#
loop_
_entity.id
_entity.type
_entity.pdbx_description
1 polymer ?
#
loop_
_entity_poly.entity_id
_entity_poly.type
_entity_poly.pdbx_seq_one_letter_code
_entity_poly.pdbx_strand_id
1 'polypeptide(L)'
;MTRRLWSYQALATAVSARSTEGPDIFGVAIDSRRTAPGDLFVALPGDPGPRFQATARSDRDGHDYAKDAVSKGAVAVLVHREGDYGAPTLWVEDTLD
;
A
#
# COMPACT_ATOMS: atom_id res chain seq x y z
N MET A 1 -14.31 9.02 16.64
CA MET A 1 -12.84 8.87 16.74
C MET A 1 -12.46 7.56 16.09
N THR A 2 -11.71 7.59 15.00
CA THR A 2 -11.20 6.38 14.33
C THR A 2 -10.09 5.77 15.19
N ARG A 3 -10.21 4.48 15.52
CA ARG A 3 -9.22 3.76 16.32
C ARG A 3 -7.98 3.51 15.46
N ARG A 4 -6.79 3.82 15.99
CA ARG A 4 -5.52 3.46 15.34
C ARG A 4 -5.45 1.95 15.13
N LEU A 5 -5.20 1.54 13.89
CA LEU A 5 -5.05 0.14 13.50
C LEU A 5 -3.60 -0.32 13.68
N TRP A 6 -2.65 0.45 13.16
CA TRP A 6 -1.20 0.20 13.29
C TRP A 6 -0.46 1.50 13.57
N SER A 7 0.64 1.42 14.32
CA SER A 7 1.69 2.44 14.19
C SER A 7 2.53 2.12 12.95
N TYR A 8 3.06 3.15 12.29
CA TYR A 8 3.92 2.98 11.13
C TYR A 8 5.09 2.04 11.43
N GLN A 9 5.77 2.26 12.56
CA GLN A 9 6.91 1.47 12.98
C GLN A 9 6.56 -0.02 13.12
N ALA A 10 5.45 -0.35 13.80
CA ALA A 10 5.06 -1.74 14.01
C ALA A 10 4.70 -2.42 12.68
N LEU A 11 4.01 -1.70 11.80
CA LEU A 11 3.68 -2.19 10.46
C LEU A 11 4.94 -2.41 9.61
N ALA A 12 5.85 -1.43 9.61
CA ALA A 12 7.12 -1.52 8.90
C ALA A 12 7.94 -2.74 9.34
N THR A 13 8.02 -3.00 10.64
CA THR A 13 8.66 -4.21 11.15
C THR A 13 7.94 -5.48 10.72
N ALA A 14 6.60 -5.50 10.75
CA ALA A 14 5.82 -6.68 10.39
C ALA A 14 5.99 -7.07 8.91
N VAL A 15 6.15 -6.09 8.02
CA VAL A 15 6.34 -6.31 6.57
C VAL A 15 7.80 -6.26 6.14
N SER A 16 8.75 -6.17 7.09
CA SER A 16 10.18 -6.03 6.81
C SER A 16 10.51 -4.85 5.87
N ALA A 17 9.79 -3.74 6.01
CA ALA A 17 9.98 -2.55 5.19
C ALA A 17 11.33 -1.87 5.44
N ARG A 18 11.86 -1.21 4.41
CA ARG A 18 13.12 -0.45 4.48
C ARG A 18 13.08 0.75 5.45
N SER A 19 11.91 1.36 5.65
CA SER A 19 11.73 2.54 6.51
C SER A 19 10.75 2.25 7.65
N THR A 20 11.07 2.73 8.85
CA THR A 20 10.27 2.55 10.08
C THR A 20 9.63 3.84 10.59
N GLU A 21 9.81 4.96 9.89
CA GLU A 21 9.26 6.27 10.27
C GLU A 21 8.11 6.70 9.36
N GLY A 22 7.00 7.13 9.97
CA GLY A 22 5.83 7.61 9.25
C GLY A 22 4.60 7.74 10.16
N PRO A 23 3.44 8.11 9.57
CA PRO A 23 2.22 8.39 10.30
C PRO A 23 1.50 7.13 10.79
N ASP A 24 0.72 7.26 11.86
CA ASP A 24 -0.19 6.20 12.31
C ASP A 24 -1.21 5.84 11.22
N ILE A 25 -1.55 4.55 11.14
CA ILE A 25 -2.43 3.98 10.13
C ILE A 25 -3.77 3.63 10.76
N PHE A 26 -4.86 4.09 10.14
CA PHE A 26 -6.22 3.95 10.63
C PHE A 26 -7.07 2.99 9.80
N GLY A 27 -6.62 2.66 8.59
CA GLY A 27 -7.25 1.69 7.71
C GLY A 27 -6.29 1.19 6.63
N VAL A 28 -6.74 0.23 5.82
CA VAL A 28 -5.96 -0.36 4.73
C VAL A 28 -6.87 -0.46 3.50
N ALA A 29 -6.39 0.03 2.36
CA ALA A 29 -7.10 0.02 1.09
C ALA A 29 -6.21 -0.53 -0.03
N ILE A 30 -6.79 -1.35 -0.91
CA ILE A 30 -6.14 -1.86 -2.13
C ILE A 30 -6.78 -1.30 -3.41
N ASP A 31 -7.87 -0.53 -3.25
CA ASP A 31 -8.61 0.12 -4.33
C ASP A 31 -8.58 1.63 -4.08
N SER A 32 -7.85 2.37 -4.93
CA SER A 32 -7.67 3.82 -4.77
C SER A 32 -8.99 4.58 -4.82
N ARG A 33 -10.05 4.00 -5.39
CA ARG A 33 -11.40 4.58 -5.45
C ARG A 33 -12.11 4.54 -4.10
N ARG A 34 -11.63 3.71 -3.16
CA ARG A 34 -12.21 3.49 -1.83
C ARG A 34 -11.33 3.99 -0.70
N THR A 35 -10.14 4.49 -0.99
CA THR A 35 -9.22 5.07 -0.02
C THR A 35 -9.87 6.21 0.75
N ALA A 36 -9.65 6.22 2.05
CA ALA A 36 -10.09 7.26 2.97
C ALA A 36 -8.91 7.94 3.68
N PRO A 37 -9.11 9.14 4.25
CA PRO A 37 -8.10 9.79 5.07
C PRO A 37 -7.60 8.90 6.22
N GLY A 38 -6.27 8.72 6.29
CA GLY A 38 -5.63 7.88 7.32
C GLY A 38 -5.35 6.44 6.89
N ASP A 39 -5.71 6.06 5.66
CA ASP A 39 -5.45 4.71 5.16
C ASP A 39 -4.00 4.51 4.72
N LEU A 40 -3.52 3.29 4.84
CA LEU A 40 -2.43 2.75 4.04
C LEU A 40 -3.00 2.27 2.70
N PHE A 41 -2.41 2.71 1.59
CA PHE A 41 -2.72 2.13 0.29
C PHE A 41 -1.71 1.02 -0.07
N VAL A 42 -2.20 -0.16 -0.45
CA VAL A 42 -1.37 -1.29 -0.87
C VAL A 42 -1.39 -1.40 -2.39
N ALA A 43 -0.24 -1.17 -3.01
CA ALA A 43 -0.06 -1.23 -4.46
C ALA A 43 0.18 -2.68 -4.91
N LEU A 44 -0.90 -3.39 -5.19
CA LEU A 44 -0.84 -4.77 -5.69
C LEU A 44 -0.49 -4.80 -7.20
N PRO A 45 0.31 -5.77 -7.67
CA PRO A 45 0.56 -5.96 -9.09
C PRO A 45 -0.72 -6.44 -9.80
N GLY A 46 -0.89 -6.04 -11.06
CA GLY A 46 -2.04 -6.47 -11.87
C GLY A 46 -2.00 -7.96 -12.25
N ASP A 47 -0.80 -8.51 -12.38
CA ASP A 47 -0.56 -9.95 -12.50
C ASP A 47 -0.02 -10.47 -11.16
N PRO A 48 -0.81 -11.24 -10.40
CA PRO A 48 -0.37 -11.77 -9.12
C PRO A 48 0.63 -12.94 -9.25
N GLY A 49 0.96 -13.35 -10.48
CA GLY A 49 1.91 -14.42 -10.75
C GLY A 49 1.32 -15.83 -10.63
N PRO A 50 2.12 -16.87 -10.89
CA PRO A 50 1.67 -18.26 -11.03
C PRO A 50 1.18 -18.89 -9.72
N ARG A 51 1.44 -18.24 -8.57
CA ARG A 51 1.01 -18.72 -7.25
C ARG A 51 -0.51 -18.61 -7.06
N PHE A 52 -1.18 -17.72 -7.80
CA PHE A 52 -2.61 -17.50 -7.72
C PHE A 52 -3.30 -18.01 -8.99
N GLN A 53 -4.34 -18.83 -8.83
CA GLN A 53 -5.20 -19.26 -9.96
C GLN A 53 -6.15 -18.13 -10.35
N ALA A 54 -5.61 -17.08 -10.97
CA ALA A 54 -6.38 -15.95 -11.41
C ALA A 54 -7.21 -16.32 -12.66
N THR A 55 -8.53 -16.16 -12.58
CA THR A 55 -9.43 -16.34 -13.73
C THR A 55 -9.26 -15.25 -14.79
N ALA A 56 -8.67 -14.12 -14.41
CA ALA A 56 -8.27 -13.04 -15.29
C ALA A 56 -7.00 -12.38 -14.75
N ARG A 57 -6.07 -12.04 -15.65
CA ARG A 57 -4.90 -11.22 -15.36
C ARG A 57 -5.16 -9.80 -15.84
N SER A 58 -4.72 -8.81 -15.06
CA SER A 58 -4.92 -7.40 -15.36
C SER A 58 -3.56 -6.75 -15.62
N ASP A 59 -3.50 -5.81 -16.55
CA ASP A 59 -2.34 -4.93 -16.74
C ASP A 59 -2.33 -3.75 -15.75
N ARG A 60 -3.44 -3.55 -15.02
CA ARG A 60 -3.61 -2.49 -14.03
C ARG A 60 -2.75 -2.74 -12.80
N ASP A 61 -1.62 -2.06 -12.74
CA ASP A 61 -0.69 -2.06 -11.62
C ASP A 61 -1.13 -1.04 -10.55
N GLY A 62 -1.28 -1.49 -9.30
CA GLY A 62 -1.62 -0.66 -8.14
C GLY A 62 -0.68 0.53 -7.95
N HIS A 63 0.59 0.42 -8.35
CA HIS A 63 1.57 1.49 -8.22
C HIS A 63 1.18 2.72 -9.05
N ASP A 64 0.48 2.53 -10.17
CA ASP A 64 0.03 3.63 -11.03
C ASP A 64 -1.11 4.44 -10.39
N TYR A 65 -1.77 3.87 -9.38
CA TYR A 65 -2.87 4.49 -8.64
C TYR A 65 -2.46 5.02 -7.25
N ALA A 66 -1.22 4.82 -6.84
CA ALA A 66 -0.74 5.24 -5.52
C ALA A 66 -0.87 6.76 -5.29
N LYS A 67 -0.55 7.59 -6.29
CA LYS A 67 -0.73 9.06 -6.20
C LYS A 67 -2.19 9.47 -6.07
N ASP A 68 -3.10 8.76 -6.74
CA ASP A 68 -4.55 8.99 -6.62
C ASP A 68 -5.02 8.64 -5.20
N ALA A 69 -4.58 7.51 -4.64
CA ALA A 69 -4.86 7.15 -3.25
C ALA A 69 -4.35 8.20 -2.25
N VAL A 70 -3.13 8.69 -2.43
CA VAL A 70 -2.55 9.77 -1.59
C VAL A 70 -3.38 11.05 -1.69
N SER A 71 -3.82 11.44 -2.89
CA SER A 71 -4.67 12.62 -3.07
C SER A 71 -6.02 12.53 -2.34
N LYS A 72 -6.49 11.30 -2.07
CA LYS A 72 -7.72 11.00 -1.30
C LYS A 72 -7.48 10.85 0.20
N GLY A 73 -6.23 10.95 0.64
CA GLY A 73 -5.86 10.96 2.05
C GLY A 73 -5.19 9.69 2.55
N ALA A 74 -4.72 8.80 1.67
CA ALA A 74 -3.75 7.79 2.11
C ALA A 74 -2.52 8.48 2.70
N VAL A 75 -2.14 8.06 3.91
CA VAL A 75 -1.04 8.66 4.66
C VAL A 75 0.29 7.94 4.43
N ALA A 76 0.23 6.74 3.84
CA ALA A 76 1.38 5.93 3.47
C ALA A 76 1.01 4.96 2.33
N VAL A 77 2.03 4.39 1.69
CA VAL A 77 1.88 3.42 0.61
C VAL A 77 2.80 2.22 0.80
N LEU A 78 2.25 1.01 0.66
CA LEU A 78 3.00 -0.25 0.61
C LEU A 78 3.24 -0.62 -0.86
N VAL A 79 4.51 -0.73 -1.25
CA VAL A 79 4.95 -0.86 -2.65
C VAL A 79 6.09 -1.87 -2.75
N HIS A 80 6.25 -2.47 -3.92
CA HIS A 80 7.46 -3.24 -4.27
C HIS A 80 8.25 -2.63 -5.44
N ARG A 81 7.70 -1.59 -6.10
CA ARG A 81 8.38 -0.81 -7.13
C ARG A 81 8.87 0.52 -6.57
N GLU A 82 10.14 0.84 -6.77
CA GLU A 82 10.68 2.16 -6.42
C GLU A 82 9.96 3.28 -7.20
N GLY A 83 9.79 4.44 -6.56
CA GLY A 83 9.13 5.59 -7.17
C GLY A 83 8.77 6.66 -6.15
N ASP A 84 8.48 7.86 -6.65
CA ASP A 84 7.85 8.91 -5.86
C ASP A 84 6.33 8.79 -5.96
N TYR A 85 5.70 8.51 -4.81
CA TYR A 85 4.25 8.35 -4.69
C TYR A 85 3.59 9.50 -3.91
N GLY A 86 4.36 10.52 -3.48
CA GLY A 86 3.84 11.67 -2.75
C GLY A 86 3.50 11.42 -1.27
N ALA A 87 3.88 10.27 -0.71
CA ALA A 87 3.70 9.92 0.70
C ALA A 87 4.82 8.97 1.17
N PRO A 88 5.00 8.79 2.49
CA PRO A 88 5.90 7.77 3.03
C PRO A 88 5.64 6.38 2.44
N THR A 89 6.72 5.72 2.01
CA THR A 89 6.67 4.41 1.35
C THR A 89 7.21 3.31 2.26
N LEU A 90 6.39 2.28 2.45
CA LEU A 90 6.83 0.98 2.94
C LEU A 90 7.22 0.15 1.72
N TRP A 91 8.52 0.08 1.44
CA TRP A 91 9.02 -0.75 0.35
C TRP A 91 9.24 -2.18 0.85
N VAL A 92 8.72 -3.18 0.12
CA VAL A 92 8.88 -4.62 0.36
C VAL A 92 9.29 -5.33 -0.94
N GLU A 93 9.83 -6.55 -0.86
CA GLU A 93 10.24 -7.32 -2.05
C GLU A 93 9.03 -7.77 -2.89
N ASP A 94 7.97 -8.25 -2.25
CA ASP A 94 6.71 -8.64 -2.88
C ASP A 94 5.54 -8.22 -1.99
N THR A 95 4.55 -7.54 -2.56
CA THR A 95 3.33 -7.12 -1.88
C THR A 95 2.30 -8.25 -1.70
N LEU A 96 2.56 -9.43 -2.27
CA LEU A 96 1.69 -10.61 -2.21
C LEU A 96 2.25 -11.78 -1.37
N ASP A 97 3.45 -11.65 -0.80
CA ASP A 97 4.09 -12.68 0.06
C ASP A 97 3.78 -12.50 1.56
#